data_AF-G9ZRV1-F1
#
_entry.id   AF-G9ZRV1-F1
#
_cell.length_a   1.000
_cell.length_b   1.000
_cell.length_c   1.000
_cell.angle_alpha   90.00
_cell.angle_beta   90.00
_cell.angle_gamma   90.00
#
_symmetry.space_group_name_H-M   'P 1'
#
loop_
_entity.id
_entity.type
_entity.pdbx_description
1 polymer ?
#
loop_
_entity_poly.entity_id
_entity_poly.type
_entity_poly.pdbx_seq_one_letter_code
_entity_poly.pdbx_strand_id
1 'polypeptide(L)'
;MTDDDRNQIAMTMLLAAGHAKQIISAQLDHLTDRPANSDEISRQMATAHQWLVKAHVEQNKLMKDAERVTYSLLLTHAQDTLMNTETIYFLVSKLLPLLEK
;
A
#
# COMPACT_ATOMS: atom_id res chain seq x y z
N MET A 1 21.20 1.24 -12.26
CA MET A 1 20.61 1.99 -11.13
C MET A 1 21.67 2.18 -10.06
N THR A 2 21.82 3.39 -9.53
CA THR A 2 22.77 3.67 -8.42
C THR A 2 22.16 3.29 -7.06
N ASP A 3 22.98 3.24 -6.01
CA ASP A 3 22.49 2.99 -4.65
C ASP A 3 21.55 4.11 -4.16
N ASP A 4 21.83 5.37 -4.54
CA ASP A 4 20.99 6.53 -4.21
C ASP A 4 19.64 6.47 -4.92
N ASP A 5 19.62 6.11 -6.21
CA ASP A 5 18.37 5.92 -6.95
C ASP A 5 17.49 4.85 -6.28
N ARG A 6 18.10 3.73 -5.87
CA ARG A 6 17.40 2.64 -5.20
C ARG A 6 16.85 3.08 -3.85
N ASN A 7 17.64 3.82 -3.06
CA ASN A 7 17.21 4.31 -1.77
C ASN A 7 16.05 5.30 -1.91
N GLN A 8 16.10 6.18 -2.93
CA GLN A 8 15.01 7.09 -3.23
C GLN A 8 13.74 6.34 -3.60
N ILE A 9 13.83 5.33 -4.47
CA ILE A 9 12.70 4.47 -4.84
C ILE A 9 12.12 3.78 -3.60
N ALA A 10 12.97 3.17 -2.78
CA ALA A 10 12.54 2.47 -1.57
C ALA A 10 11.83 3.40 -0.57
N MET A 11 12.35 4.61 -0.36
CA MET A 11 11.71 5.62 0.50
C MET A 11 10.37 6.08 -0.07
N THR A 12 10.27 6.31 -1.38
CA THR A 12 9.00 6.68 -2.02
C THR A 12 7.97 5.55 -1.92
N MET A 13 8.39 4.29 -2.09
CA MET A 13 7.54 3.11 -1.87
C MET A 13 7.03 3.06 -0.43
N LEU A 14 7.91 3.24 0.57
CA LEU A 14 7.54 3.24 1.99
C LEU A 14 6.52 4.34 2.32
N LEU A 15 6.73 5.57 1.83
CA LEU A 15 5.81 6.67 2.05
C LEU A 15 4.43 6.40 1.45
N ALA A 16 4.38 5.93 0.20
CA ALA A 16 3.13 5.64 -0.48
C ALA A 16 2.38 4.45 0.15
N ALA A 17 3.07 3.34 0.43
CA ALA A 17 2.49 2.17 1.09
C ALA A 17 2.05 2.50 2.52
N GLY A 18 2.85 3.27 3.27
CA GLY A 18 2.50 3.71 4.62
C GLY A 18 1.24 4.57 4.65
N HIS A 19 1.07 5.47 3.69
CA HIS A 19 -0.13 6.29 3.58
C HIS A 19 -1.37 5.45 3.22
N ALA A 20 -1.25 4.50 2.29
CA ALA A 20 -2.32 3.55 2.01
C ALA A 20 -2.71 2.76 3.25
N LYS A 21 -1.72 2.23 4.00
CA LYS A 21 -1.94 1.49 5.25
C LYS A 21 -2.68 2.33 6.30
N GLN A 22 -2.30 3.61 6.45
CA GLN A 22 -2.96 4.52 7.37
C GLN A 22 -4.43 4.72 7.03
N ILE A 23 -4.76 4.91 5.74
CA ILE A 23 -6.16 5.04 5.29
C ILE A 23 -6.93 3.76 5.60
N ILE A 24 -6.38 2.58 5.25
CA ILE A 24 -7.04 1.29 5.45
C ILE A 24 -7.29 1.04 6.95
N SER A 25 -6.29 1.29 7.80
CA SER A 25 -6.43 1.16 9.25
C SER A 25 -7.50 2.11 9.80
N ALA A 26 -7.51 3.38 9.40
CA ALA A 26 -8.53 4.33 9.84
C ALA A 26 -9.95 3.89 9.44
N GLN A 27 -10.12 3.24 8.28
CA GLN A 27 -11.43 2.68 7.89
C GLN A 27 -11.84 1.49 8.75
N LEU A 28 -10.92 0.60 9.09
CA LEU A 28 -11.21 -0.51 10.01
C LEU A 28 -11.61 -0.02 11.40
N ASP A 29 -10.96 1.04 11.89
CA ASP A 29 -11.33 1.67 13.16
C ASP A 29 -12.73 2.28 13.07
N HIS A 30 -13.04 3.01 11.98
CA HIS A 30 -14.36 3.61 11.77
C HIS A 30 -15.50 2.58 11.71
N LEU A 31 -15.29 1.41 11.10
CA LEU A 31 -16.26 0.31 11.05
C LEU A 31 -16.57 -0.28 12.42
N THR A 32 -15.65 -0.15 13.38
CA THR A 32 -15.82 -0.66 14.74
C THR A 32 -16.63 0.31 15.59
N ASP A 33 -16.48 1.62 15.37
CA ASP A 33 -17.04 2.65 16.24
C ASP A 33 -18.42 3.18 15.82
N ARG A 34 -18.79 3.07 14.54
CA ARG A 34 -20.01 3.71 13.98
C ARG A 34 -20.63 2.86 12.87
N PRO A 35 -21.95 3.01 12.62
CA PRO A 35 -22.59 2.39 11.47
C PRO A 35 -21.87 2.83 10.17
N ALA A 36 -21.58 1.85 9.33
CA ALA A 36 -20.81 2.01 8.10
C ALA A 36 -21.49 3.01 7.14
N ASN A 37 -20.76 4.06 6.73
CA ASN A 37 -21.15 4.88 5.59
C ASN A 37 -20.47 4.32 4.34
N SER A 38 -21.21 3.53 3.57
CA SER A 38 -20.75 2.82 2.36
C SER A 38 -20.07 3.75 1.34
N ASP A 39 -20.55 4.98 1.17
CA ASP A 39 -19.98 5.93 0.21
C ASP A 39 -18.61 6.43 0.67
N GLU A 40 -18.49 6.75 1.95
CA GLU A 40 -17.23 7.21 2.54
C GLU A 40 -16.17 6.10 2.52
N ILE A 41 -16.57 4.88 2.90
CA ILE A 41 -15.71 3.69 2.86
C ILE A 41 -15.20 3.47 1.43
N SER A 42 -16.10 3.46 0.44
CA SER A 42 -15.75 3.26 -0.96
C SER A 42 -14.76 4.31 -1.47
N ARG A 43 -14.99 5.58 -1.14
CA ARG A 43 -14.12 6.71 -1.52
C ARG A 43 -12.72 6.58 -0.92
N GLN A 44 -12.65 6.18 0.34
CA GLN A 44 -11.38 6.07 1.07
C GLN A 44 -10.60 4.84 0.63
N MET A 45 -11.28 3.71 0.41
CA MET A 45 -10.66 2.52 -0.18
C MET A 45 -10.16 2.78 -1.60
N ALA A 46 -10.87 3.55 -2.42
CA ALA A 46 -10.38 3.97 -3.73
C ALA A 46 -9.11 4.85 -3.60
N THR A 47 -9.07 5.73 -2.60
CA THR A 47 -7.90 6.57 -2.32
C THR A 47 -6.70 5.74 -1.86
N ALA A 48 -6.91 4.78 -0.96
CA ALA A 48 -5.87 3.84 -0.54
C ALA A 48 -5.29 3.05 -1.73
N HIS A 49 -6.15 2.59 -2.64
CA HIS A 49 -5.73 1.90 -3.84
C HIS A 49 -4.87 2.80 -4.76
N GLN A 50 -5.21 4.08 -4.92
CA GLN A 50 -4.37 5.00 -5.69
C GLN A 50 -2.97 5.16 -5.10
N TRP A 51 -2.82 5.12 -3.78
CA TRP A 51 -1.52 5.15 -3.12
C TRP A 51 -0.74 3.84 -3.30
N LEU A 52 -1.40 2.69 -3.26
CA LEU A 52 -0.80 1.40 -3.59
C LEU A 52 -0.30 1.36 -5.04
N VAL A 53 -1.10 1.87 -5.98
CA VAL A 53 -0.69 2.00 -7.39
C VAL A 53 0.57 2.86 -7.52
N LYS A 54 0.67 4.00 -6.81
CA LYS A 54 1.90 4.82 -6.80
C LYS A 54 3.10 4.04 -6.30
N ALA A 55 2.95 3.26 -5.22
CA ALA A 55 4.03 2.44 -4.70
C ALA A 55 4.46 1.33 -5.68
N HIS A 56 3.50 0.67 -6.34
CA HIS A 56 3.79 -0.34 -7.38
C HIS A 56 4.47 0.26 -8.61
N VAL A 57 4.11 1.48 -9.01
CA VAL A 57 4.81 2.19 -10.11
C VAL A 57 6.29 2.36 -9.78
N GLU A 58 6.62 2.71 -8.54
CA GLU A 58 8.01 2.80 -8.09
C GLU A 58 8.70 1.42 -8.05
N GLN A 59 8.03 0.40 -7.50
CA GLN A 59 8.54 -0.98 -7.49
C GLN A 59 8.84 -1.48 -8.91
N ASN A 60 7.99 -1.17 -9.88
CA ASN A 60 8.14 -1.58 -11.28
C ASN A 60 9.38 -0.98 -11.95
N LYS A 61 9.90 0.16 -11.46
CA LYS A 61 11.17 0.71 -11.96
C LYS A 61 12.34 -0.24 -11.65
N LEU A 62 12.30 -0.91 -10.50
CA LEU A 62 13.32 -1.88 -10.08
C LEU A 62 13.24 -3.18 -10.88
N MET A 63 12.02 -3.63 -11.19
CA MET A 63 11.79 -4.88 -11.91
C MET A 63 12.38 -4.88 -13.32
N LYS A 64 12.49 -3.71 -13.96
CA LYS A 64 13.13 -3.56 -15.28
C LYS A 64 14.61 -3.94 -15.28
N ASP A 65 15.27 -3.79 -14.14
CA ASP A 65 16.69 -4.08 -13.95
C ASP A 65 16.91 -5.22 -12.94
N ALA A 66 15.90 -6.07 -12.70
CA ALA A 66 15.88 -7.02 -11.57
C ALA A 66 17.14 -7.89 -11.42
N GLU A 67 17.74 -8.33 -12.53
CA GLU A 67 18.97 -9.14 -12.55
C GLU A 67 20.22 -8.40 -12.06
N ARG A 68 20.17 -7.06 -12.04
CA ARG A 68 21.29 -6.17 -11.67
C ARG A 68 21.08 -5.48 -10.32
N VAL A 69 19.91 -5.63 -9.71
CA VAL A 69 19.60 -5.03 -8.42
C VAL A 69 20.39 -5.77 -7.34
N THR A 70 21.31 -5.09 -6.67
CA THR A 70 21.98 -5.63 -5.49
C THR A 70 21.07 -5.56 -4.27
N TYR A 71 21.24 -6.52 -3.36
CA TYR A 71 20.50 -6.59 -2.11
C TYR A 71 20.60 -5.27 -1.32
N SER A 72 19.47 -4.85 -0.75
CA SER A 72 19.38 -3.70 0.15
C SER A 72 18.29 -3.96 1.18
N LEU A 73 18.66 -3.92 2.46
CA LEU A 73 17.72 -4.09 3.57
C LEU A 73 16.56 -3.08 3.51
N LEU A 74 16.87 -1.82 3.16
CA LEU A 74 15.86 -0.78 3.02
C LEU A 74 14.87 -1.10 1.89
N LEU A 75 15.38 -1.56 0.75
CA LEU A 75 14.53 -1.92 -0.37
C LEU A 75 13.65 -3.14 -0.05
N THR A 76 14.23 -4.17 0.57
CA THR A 76 13.48 -5.34 1.02
C THR A 76 12.37 -4.94 1.98
N HIS A 77 12.67 -4.09 2.96
CA HIS A 77 11.66 -3.57 3.89
C HIS A 77 10.55 -2.76 3.20
N ALA A 78 10.89 -1.97 2.18
CA ALA A 78 9.93 -1.23 1.37
C ALA A 78 9.00 -2.17 0.57
N GLN A 79 9.56 -3.22 -0.03
CA GLN A 79 8.80 -4.25 -0.75
C GLN A 79 7.87 -5.02 0.19
N ASP A 80 8.36 -5.45 1.36
CA ASP A 80 7.55 -6.13 2.38
C ASP A 80 6.39 -5.26 2.86
N THR A 81 6.66 -3.97 3.11
CA THR A 81 5.63 -3.01 3.53
C THR A 81 4.55 -2.83 2.47
N LEU A 82 4.93 -2.71 1.19
CA LEU A 82 3.99 -2.62 0.08
C LEU A 82 3.13 -3.88 -0.03
N MET A 83 3.75 -5.05 -0.12
CA MET A 83 3.03 -6.31 -0.32
C MET A 83 2.13 -6.68 0.88
N ASN A 84 2.58 -6.40 2.10
CA ASN A 84 1.74 -6.55 3.28
C ASN A 84 0.53 -5.61 3.23
N THR A 85 0.71 -4.35 2.83
CA THR A 85 -0.38 -3.39 2.75
C THR A 85 -1.38 -3.75 1.64
N GLU A 86 -0.91 -4.21 0.49
CA GLU A 86 -1.74 -4.73 -0.61
C GLU A 86 -2.58 -5.94 -0.15
N THR A 87 -1.96 -6.84 0.62
CA THR A 87 -2.66 -8.01 1.19
C THR A 87 -3.78 -7.57 2.15
N ILE A 88 -3.51 -6.61 3.03
CA ILE A 88 -4.53 -6.06 3.93
C ILE A 88 -5.64 -5.40 3.11
N TYR A 89 -5.30 -4.57 2.12
CA TYR A 89 -6.27 -3.93 1.23
C TYR A 89 -7.19 -4.96 0.57
N PHE A 90 -6.62 -6.02 -0.01
CA PHE A 90 -7.36 -7.10 -0.63
C PHE A 90 -8.35 -7.73 0.36
N LEU A 91 -7.88 -8.12 1.55
CA LEU A 91 -8.73 -8.72 2.57
C LEU A 91 -9.88 -7.79 2.99
N VAL A 92 -9.56 -6.53 3.31
CA VAL A 92 -10.57 -5.54 3.71
C VAL A 92 -11.61 -5.33 2.60
N SER A 93 -11.18 -5.21 1.34
CA SER A 93 -12.09 -5.05 0.20
C SER A 93 -13.08 -6.21 0.04
N LYS A 94 -12.68 -7.43 0.42
CA LYS A 94 -13.54 -8.63 0.39
C LYS A 94 -14.43 -8.75 1.62
N LEU A 95 -13.99 -8.22 2.76
CA LEU A 95 -14.75 -8.25 4.02
C LEU A 95 -15.79 -7.14 4.12
N LEU A 96 -15.54 -5.97 3.53
CA LEU A 96 -16.44 -4.80 3.58
C LEU A 96 -17.91 -5.12 3.23
N PRO A 97 -18.22 -5.82 2.12
CA PRO A 97 -19.61 -6.16 1.78
C PRO A 97 -20.30 -7.10 2.78
N LEU A 98 -19.54 -7.77 3.66
CA LEU A 98 -20.08 -8.61 4.73
C LEU A 98 -20.42 -7.80 5.98
N LEU A 99 -19.75 -6.66 6.17
CA LEU A 99 -19.91 -5.76 7.32
C LEU A 99 -20.98 -4.69 7.08
N GLU A 100 -21.29 -4.38 5.82
CA GLU A 100 -22.33 -3.43 5.39
C GLU A 100 -23.77 -3.99 5.46
N LYS A 101 -23.99 -5.12 6.18
CA LYS A 101 -25.30 -5.79 6.30
C LYS A 101 -26.09 -5.38 7.53
#